data_AF-O57353-F1
#
_entry.id   AF-O57353-F1
#
_cell.length_a   1.000
_cell.length_b   1.000
_cell.length_c   1.000
_cell.angle_alpha   90.00
_cell.angle_beta   90.00
_cell.angle_gamma   90.00
#
_symmetry.space_group_name_H-M   'P 1'
#
loop_
_entity.id
_entity.type
_entity.pdbx_description
1 polymer ?
#
loop_
_entity_poly.entity_id
_entity_poly.type
_entity_poly.pdbx_seq_one_letter_code
_entity_poly.pdbx_strand_id
1 'polypeptide(L)'
;TFSLGWRSYQQCNGNMLCFAPDLVINEERMKLPYMTDQFEQMLKICSEFVRLQVSHDEYLCMKVLLLLSTVPKDGLKSQAVFDEIRMSYIKELGKAIVKREENSSQNWQRFYQLTKLLDSMHEMVGGLLSFCFYTFVNKSLSVEFPEMLAE
;
A
#
# COMPACT_ATOMS: atom_id res chain seq x y z
N THR A 1 -3.44 -1.31 -3.55
CA THR A 1 -2.52 -2.32 -2.99
C THR A 1 -2.38 -2.27 -1.47
N PHE A 2 -2.10 -1.12 -0.84
CA PHE A 2 -1.88 -1.05 0.63
C PHE A 2 -3.07 -1.56 1.47
N SER A 3 -4.30 -1.13 1.18
CA SER A 3 -5.50 -1.63 1.88
C SER A 3 -5.84 -3.09 1.58
N LEU A 4 -5.47 -3.59 0.39
CA LEU A 4 -5.55 -5.02 0.09
C LEU A 4 -4.58 -5.79 0.99
N GLY A 5 -3.33 -5.32 1.08
CA GLY A 5 -2.33 -5.92 1.96
C GLY A 5 -2.76 -5.96 3.42
N TRP A 6 -3.44 -4.92 3.90
CA TRP A 6 -3.99 -4.87 5.26
C TRP A 6 -5.08 -5.90 5.48
N ARG A 7 -6.04 -6.03 4.56
CA ARG A 7 -7.08 -7.07 4.66
C ARG A 7 -6.49 -8.47 4.63
N SER A 8 -5.57 -8.73 3.71
CA SER A 8 -4.85 -10.00 3.61
C SER A 8 -4.08 -10.34 4.89
N TYR A 9 -3.42 -9.35 5.50
CA TYR A 9 -2.75 -9.50 6.80
C TYR A 9 -3.75 -9.89 7.90
N GLN A 10 -4.85 -9.15 8.03
CA GLN A 10 -5.83 -9.35 9.09
C GLN A 10 -6.65 -10.63 8.96
N GLN A 11 -7.03 -11.01 7.73
CA GLN A 11 -7.98 -12.09 7.49
C GLN A 11 -7.31 -13.43 7.15
N CYS A 12 -6.11 -13.37 6.59
CA CYS A 12 -5.50 -14.49 5.88
C CYS A 12 -4.02 -14.69 6.26
N ASN A 13 -3.56 -14.02 7.33
CA ASN A 13 -2.17 -13.97 7.82
C ASN A 13 -1.13 -13.65 6.72
N GLY A 14 -1.55 -12.96 5.67
CA GLY A 14 -0.70 -12.62 4.52
C GLY A 14 -0.44 -13.73 3.50
N ASN A 15 -1.05 -14.92 3.63
CA ASN A 15 -0.84 -16.04 2.71
C ASN A 15 -1.74 -16.01 1.47
N MET A 16 -2.80 -15.20 1.49
CA MET A 16 -3.75 -15.05 0.39
C MET A 16 -4.05 -13.57 0.16
N LEU A 17 -4.51 -13.21 -1.04
CA LEU A 17 -4.93 -11.85 -1.34
C LEU A 17 -6.44 -11.70 -1.17
N CYS A 18 -6.84 -10.93 -0.16
CA CYS A 18 -8.22 -10.86 0.30
C CYS A 18 -8.85 -9.55 -0.25
N PHE A 19 -9.25 -9.59 -1.53
CA PHE A 19 -9.80 -8.43 -2.27
C PHE A 19 -11.15 -8.01 -1.72
N ALA A 20 -12.04 -8.96 -1.51
CA ALA A 20 -13.35 -8.81 -0.87
C ALA A 20 -13.71 -10.13 -0.15
N PRO A 21 -14.72 -10.17 0.73
CA PRO A 21 -15.13 -11.40 1.42
C PRO A 21 -15.48 -12.56 0.47
N ASP A 22 -16.00 -12.25 -0.70
CA ASP A 22 -16.41 -13.17 -1.77
C ASP A 22 -15.35 -13.32 -2.89
N LEU A 23 -14.25 -12.55 -2.82
CA LEU A 23 -13.16 -12.60 -3.78
C LEU A 23 -11.81 -12.69 -3.07
N VAL A 24 -11.42 -13.93 -2.75
CA VAL A 24 -10.12 -14.26 -2.17
C VAL A 24 -9.30 -15.02 -3.20
N ILE A 25 -8.07 -14.57 -3.44
CA ILE A 25 -7.14 -15.21 -4.37
C ILE A 25 -6.18 -16.08 -3.55
N ASN A 26 -6.25 -17.38 -3.77
CA ASN A 26 -5.37 -18.40 -3.18
C ASN A 26 -4.18 -18.71 -4.12
N GLU A 27 -3.26 -19.56 -3.67
CA GLU A 27 -2.07 -19.94 -4.46
C GLU A 27 -2.39 -20.51 -5.85
N GLU A 28 -3.48 -21.26 -5.99
CA GLU A 28 -3.87 -21.83 -7.29
C GLU A 28 -4.26 -20.73 -8.29
N ARG A 29 -5.08 -19.78 -7.85
CA ARG A 29 -5.47 -18.62 -8.68
C ARG A 29 -4.31 -17.69 -8.96
N MET A 30 -3.30 -17.65 -8.09
CA MET A 30 -2.10 -16.86 -8.33
C MET A 30 -1.28 -17.38 -9.50
N LYS A 31 -1.35 -18.67 -9.81
CA LYS A 31 -0.60 -19.31 -10.91
C LYS A 31 -1.27 -19.12 -12.29
N LEU A 32 -2.38 -18.39 -12.37
CA LEU A 32 -3.05 -18.13 -13.64
C LEU A 32 -2.18 -17.23 -14.55
N PRO A 33 -2.27 -17.39 -15.88
CA PRO A 33 -1.50 -16.57 -16.82
C PRO A 33 -1.69 -15.08 -16.58
N TYR A 34 -0.62 -14.30 -16.77
CA TYR A 34 -0.57 -12.83 -16.57
C TYR A 34 -0.76 -12.33 -15.13
N MET A 35 -1.01 -13.23 -14.18
CA MET A 35 -1.38 -12.88 -12.80
C MET A 35 -0.30 -13.20 -11.78
N THR A 36 0.59 -14.16 -12.05
CA THR A 36 1.65 -14.60 -11.12
C THR A 36 2.49 -13.44 -10.61
N ASP A 37 3.17 -12.71 -11.51
CA ASP A 37 4.06 -11.62 -11.13
C ASP A 37 3.32 -10.51 -10.36
N GLN A 38 2.07 -10.25 -10.74
CA GLN A 38 1.26 -9.17 -10.19
C GLN A 38 0.83 -9.51 -8.76
N PHE A 39 0.39 -10.74 -8.53
CA PHE A 39 0.02 -11.20 -7.21
C PHE A 39 1.23 -11.40 -6.30
N GLU A 40 2.36 -11.89 -6.81
CA GLU A 40 3.60 -11.95 -6.04
C GLU A 40 4.04 -10.56 -5.56
N GLN A 41 3.95 -9.54 -6.43
CA GLN A 41 4.21 -8.16 -6.03
C GLN A 41 3.24 -7.69 -4.94
N MET A 42 1.94 -7.95 -5.07
CA MET A 42 0.94 -7.57 -4.05
C MET A 42 1.10 -8.34 -2.73
N LEU A 43 1.63 -9.57 -2.75
CA LEU A 43 1.89 -10.34 -1.54
C LEU A 43 3.06 -9.76 -0.73
N LYS A 44 4.04 -9.11 -1.37
CA LYS A 44 5.20 -8.52 -0.66
C LYS A 44 4.78 -7.55 0.45
N ILE A 45 3.77 -6.70 0.21
CA ILE A 45 3.28 -5.78 1.25
C ILE A 45 2.61 -6.53 2.41
N CYS A 46 1.92 -7.63 2.12
CA CYS A 46 1.32 -8.50 3.14
C CYS A 46 2.41 -9.11 4.03
N SER A 47 3.45 -9.66 3.41
CA SER A 47 4.60 -10.24 4.11
C SER A 47 5.31 -9.20 4.99
N GLU A 48 5.45 -7.96 4.52
CA GLU A 48 6.03 -6.88 5.31
C GLU A 48 5.15 -6.47 6.50
N PHE A 49 3.81 -6.45 6.34
CA PHE A 49 2.90 -6.23 7.46
C PHE A 49 2.98 -7.32 8.51
N VAL A 50 3.07 -8.59 8.09
CA VAL A 50 3.29 -9.73 8.99
C VAL A 50 4.65 -9.60 9.69
N ARG A 51 5.72 -9.31 8.94
CA ARG A 51 7.09 -9.19 9.50
C ARG A 51 7.21 -8.06 10.51
N LEU A 52 6.61 -6.91 10.23
CA LEU A 52 6.65 -5.72 11.10
C LEU A 52 5.56 -5.70 12.16
N GLN A 53 4.62 -6.66 12.10
CA GLN A 53 3.42 -6.74 12.93
C GLN A 53 2.71 -5.39 13.00
N VAL A 54 2.44 -4.77 11.85
CA VAL A 54 1.93 -3.38 11.79
C VAL A 54 0.62 -3.25 12.57
N SER A 55 0.54 -2.25 13.46
CA SER A 55 -0.68 -2.01 14.23
C SER A 55 -1.72 -1.27 13.40
N HIS A 56 -2.99 -1.31 13.82
CA HIS A 56 -4.05 -0.60 13.12
C HIS A 56 -3.83 0.93 13.11
N ASP A 57 -3.37 1.51 14.23
CA ASP A 57 -3.08 2.94 14.34
C ASP A 57 -1.93 3.36 13.41
N GLU A 58 -0.87 2.54 13.30
CA GLU A 58 0.22 2.73 12.35
C GLU A 58 -0.29 2.66 10.90
N TYR A 59 -1.07 1.63 10.58
CA TYR A 59 -1.66 1.43 9.25
C TYR A 59 -2.50 2.63 8.81
N LEU A 60 -3.34 3.18 9.69
CA LEU A 60 -4.18 4.33 9.37
C LEU A 60 -3.33 5.57 9.04
N CYS A 61 -2.30 5.85 9.84
CA CYS A 61 -1.38 6.96 9.59
C CYS A 61 -0.63 6.78 8.26
N MET A 62 -0.08 5.59 8.04
CA MET A 62 0.64 5.23 6.82
C MET A 62 -0.25 5.34 5.57
N LYS A 63 -1.52 4.93 5.67
CA LYS A 63 -2.49 5.04 4.56
C LYS A 63 -2.71 6.49 4.14
N VAL A 64 -2.77 7.42 5.10
CA VAL A 64 -2.85 8.85 4.77
C VAL A 64 -1.53 9.37 4.20
N LEU A 65 -0.39 8.94 4.76
CA LEU A 65 0.91 9.34 4.21
C LEU A 65 1.13 8.86 2.77
N LEU A 66 0.60 7.69 2.38
CA LEU A 66 0.59 7.24 0.99
C LEU A 66 -0.30 8.10 0.09
N LEU A 67 -1.44 8.59 0.58
CA LEU A 67 -2.25 9.54 -0.17
C LEU A 67 -1.46 10.84 -0.42
N LEU A 68 -0.59 11.22 0.51
CA LEU A 68 0.23 12.42 0.48
C LEU A 68 1.65 12.18 -0.05
N SER A 69 1.93 11.05 -0.72
CA SER A 69 3.29 10.69 -1.13
C SER A 69 3.63 11.03 -2.58
N THR A 70 2.64 11.28 -3.44
CA THR A 70 2.84 11.64 -4.86
C THR A 70 2.27 13.02 -5.15
N VAL A 71 3.10 13.93 -5.66
CA VAL A 71 2.74 15.31 -6.02
C VAL A 71 3.21 15.63 -7.44
N PRO A 72 2.57 16.59 -8.13
CA PRO A 72 3.06 17.08 -9.42
C PRO A 72 4.48 17.64 -9.30
N LYS A 73 5.25 17.53 -10.39
CA LYS A 73 6.63 18.06 -10.43
C LYS A 73 6.70 19.57 -10.21
N ASP A 74 5.69 20.29 -10.70
CA ASP A 74 5.57 21.74 -10.55
C ASP A 74 4.96 22.16 -9.20
N GLY A 75 4.67 21.20 -8.32
CA GLY A 75 4.06 21.42 -7.02
C GLY A 75 2.53 21.54 -7.06
N LEU A 76 1.94 21.67 -5.87
CA LEU A 76 0.51 21.88 -5.69
C LEU A 76 0.17 23.37 -5.59
N LYS A 77 -1.07 23.74 -5.94
CA LYS A 77 -1.58 25.12 -5.81
C LYS A 77 -1.41 25.69 -4.39
N SER A 78 -1.53 24.84 -3.39
CA SER A 78 -1.39 25.21 -1.97
C SER A 78 -0.34 24.34 -1.29
N GLN A 79 0.89 24.37 -1.79
CA GLN A 79 1.99 23.53 -1.32
C GLN A 79 2.22 23.63 0.20
N ALA A 80 2.22 24.84 0.77
CA ALA A 80 2.44 25.03 2.21
C ALA A 80 1.38 24.31 3.08
N VAL A 81 0.11 24.34 2.66
CA VAL A 81 -0.99 23.65 3.35
C VAL A 81 -0.81 22.13 3.24
N PHE A 82 -0.42 21.64 2.06
CA PHE A 82 -0.13 20.22 1.87
C PHE A 82 1.03 19.75 2.76
N ASP A 83 2.10 20.52 2.84
CA ASP A 83 3.27 20.20 3.66
C ASP A 83 2.91 20.20 5.15
N GLU A 84 2.05 21.12 5.60
CA GLU A 84 1.53 21.15 6.97
C GLU A 84 0.71 19.89 7.31
N ILE A 85 -0.22 19.53 6.42
CA ILE A 85 -1.03 18.31 6.58
C ILE A 85 -0.12 17.07 6.63
N ARG A 86 0.82 16.95 5.69
CA ARG A 86 1.77 15.83 5.65
C ARG A 86 2.62 15.76 6.92
N MET A 87 3.14 16.89 7.39
CA MET A 87 3.91 16.98 8.63
C MET A 87 3.07 16.58 9.86
N SER A 88 1.79 16.94 9.89
CA SER A 88 0.87 16.52 10.95
C SER A 88 0.75 14.99 11.01
N TYR A 89 0.53 14.33 9.87
CA TYR A 89 0.42 12.87 9.82
C TYR A 89 1.74 12.14 10.09
N ILE A 90 2.89 12.75 9.76
CA ILE A 90 4.21 12.26 10.18
C ILE A 90 4.32 12.23 11.71
N LYS A 91 3.85 13.30 12.38
CA LYS A 91 3.82 13.37 13.85
C LYS A 91 2.85 12.36 14.45
N GLU A 92 1.67 12.17 13.86
CA GLU A 92 0.72 11.15 14.31
C GLU A 92 1.26 9.73 14.19
N LEU A 93 2.00 9.40 13.12
CA LEU A 93 2.70 8.13 13.02
C LEU A 93 3.71 7.95 14.17
N GLY A 94 4.46 9.00 14.50
CA GLY A 94 5.38 9.00 15.65
C GLY A 94 4.66 8.72 16.97
N LYS A 95 3.49 9.34 17.20
CA LYS A 95 2.65 9.08 18.38
C LYS A 95 2.14 7.64 18.42
N ALA A 96 1.70 7.09 17.29
CA ALA A 96 1.22 5.72 17.19
C ALA A 96 2.32 4.70 17.54
N ILE A 97 3.56 4.97 17.14
CA ILE A 97 4.73 4.15 17.49
C ILE A 97 5.04 4.23 18.99
N VAL A 98 5.10 5.43 19.56
CA VAL A 98 5.38 5.63 21.00
C VAL A 98 4.31 4.96 21.87
N LYS A 99 3.04 4.99 21.45
CA LYS A 99 1.94 4.32 22.16
C LYS A 99 2.12 2.79 22.19
N ARG A 100 2.82 2.22 21.22
CA ARG A 100 3.06 0.78 21.11
C ARG A 100 4.31 0.32 21.87
N GLU A 101 5.40 1.07 21.79
CA GLU A 101 6.70 0.70 22.36
C GLU A 101 7.10 1.68 23.47
N GLU A 102 7.27 1.16 24.71
CA GLU A 102 7.69 1.97 25.87
C GLU A 102 9.17 2.41 25.80
N ASN A 103 9.96 1.86 24.88
CA ASN A 103 11.40 2.13 24.75
C ASN A 103 11.71 3.11 23.61
N SER A 104 12.20 4.30 23.95
CA SER A 104 12.54 5.37 23.01
C SER A 104 13.58 4.99 21.95
N SER A 105 14.50 4.08 22.27
CA SER A 105 15.53 3.61 21.33
C SER A 105 14.99 2.67 20.24
N GLN A 106 13.84 2.04 20.45
CA GLN A 106 13.19 1.19 19.45
C GLN A 106 12.27 2.00 18.53
N ASN A 107 11.72 3.11 19.04
CA ASN A 107 10.81 4.00 18.30
C ASN A 107 11.40 4.56 17.00
N TRP A 108 12.67 5.00 17.00
CA TRP A 108 13.29 5.53 15.76
C TRP A 108 13.51 4.43 14.71
N GLN A 109 13.90 3.23 15.17
CA GLN A 109 14.13 2.09 14.29
C GLN A 109 12.81 1.64 13.66
N ARG A 110 11.75 1.59 14.46
CA ARG A 110 10.39 1.31 13.99
C ARG A 110 9.93 2.36 12.99
N PHE A 111 10.11 3.65 13.30
CA PHE A 111 9.77 4.73 12.40
C PHE A 111 10.45 4.57 11.04
N TYR A 112 11.77 4.31 11.04
CA TYR A 112 12.54 4.06 9.82
C TYR A 112 12.04 2.83 9.04
N GLN A 113 11.70 1.73 9.72
CA GLN A 113 11.14 0.53 9.08
C GLN A 113 9.81 0.83 8.38
N LEU A 114 8.92 1.58 9.02
CA LEU A 114 7.62 1.94 8.46
C LEU A 114 7.76 2.92 7.30
N THR A 115 8.64 3.92 7.38
CA THR A 115 8.90 4.83 6.26
C THR A 115 9.56 4.12 5.08
N LYS A 116 10.49 3.19 5.34
CA LYS A 116 11.08 2.37 4.27
C LYS A 116 10.03 1.50 3.57
N LEU A 117 9.03 1.01 4.30
CA LEU A 117 7.90 0.31 3.72
C LEU A 117 7.02 1.24 2.87
N LEU A 118 6.80 2.48 3.29
CA LEU A 118 6.10 3.48 2.47
C LEU A 118 6.85 3.76 1.17
N ASP A 119 8.17 3.89 1.23
CA ASP A 119 8.98 4.17 0.05
C ASP A 119 8.94 3.02 -0.97
N SER A 120 9.00 1.76 -0.51
CA SER A 120 8.92 0.59 -1.39
C SER A 120 7.56 0.43 -2.09
N MET A 121 6.50 1.07 -1.56
CA MET A 121 5.20 1.08 -2.24
C MET A 121 5.24 1.82 -3.57
N HIS A 122 6.11 2.82 -3.76
CA HIS A 122 6.19 3.56 -5.02
C HIS A 122 6.65 2.67 -6.17
N GLU A 123 7.67 1.84 -5.96
CA GLU A 123 8.16 0.90 -6.97
C GLU A 123 7.09 -0.15 -7.30
N MET A 124 6.46 -0.73 -6.27
CA MET A 124 5.40 -1.72 -6.43
C MET A 124 4.20 -1.15 -7.20
N VAL A 125 3.74 0.05 -6.83
CA VAL A 125 2.62 0.71 -7.51
C VAL A 125 2.98 1.05 -8.96
N GLY A 126 4.22 1.44 -9.25
CA GLY A 126 4.69 1.66 -10.62
C GLY A 126 4.57 0.41 -11.51
N GLY A 127 4.97 -0.76 -11.00
CA GLY A 127 4.82 -2.04 -11.72
C GLY A 127 3.36 -2.39 -11.99
N LEU A 128 2.51 -2.28 -10.97
CA LEU A 128 1.08 -2.57 -11.09
C LEU A 128 0.35 -1.59 -12.03
N LEU A 129 0.69 -0.30 -11.99
CA LEU A 129 0.14 0.70 -12.90
C LEU A 129 0.56 0.43 -14.35
N SER A 130 1.80 0.01 -14.58
CA SER A 130 2.28 -0.35 -15.93
C SER A 130 1.45 -1.48 -16.52
N PHE A 131 1.14 -2.52 -15.73
CA PHE A 131 0.25 -3.61 -16.16
C PHE A 131 -1.20 -3.15 -16.35
N CYS A 132 -1.71 -2.30 -15.46
CA CYS A 132 -3.04 -1.70 -15.58
C CYS A 132 -3.19 -0.91 -16.89
N PHE A 133 -2.22 -0.04 -17.22
CA PHE A 133 -2.24 0.72 -18.47
C PHE A 133 -2.12 -0.18 -19.71
N TYR A 134 -1.27 -1.21 -19.65
CA TYR A 134 -1.17 -2.18 -20.73
C TYR A 134 -2.52 -2.86 -21.02
N THR A 135 -3.20 -3.34 -19.98
CA THR A 135 -4.51 -4.00 -20.12
C THR A 135 -5.62 -3.03 -20.52
N PHE A 136 -5.56 -1.78 -20.06
CA PHE A 136 -6.53 -0.73 -20.43
C PHE A 136 -6.49 -0.37 -21.92
N VAL A 137 -5.29 -0.24 -22.49
CA VAL A 137 -5.07 0.12 -23.90
C VAL A 137 -5.27 -1.08 -24.82
N ASN A 138 -4.85 -2.29 -24.40
CA ASN A 138 -4.91 -3.46 -25.24
C ASN A 138 -6.32 -4.11 -25.28
N LYS A 139 -7.15 -3.65 -26.22
CA LYS A 139 -8.53 -4.14 -26.40
C LYS A 139 -8.63 -5.62 -26.81
N SER A 140 -7.55 -6.25 -27.27
CA SER A 140 -7.57 -7.69 -27.61
C SER A 140 -7.70 -8.60 -26.39
N LEU A 141 -7.36 -8.10 -25.19
CA LEU A 141 -7.43 -8.87 -23.94
C LEU A 141 -8.85 -8.99 -23.38
N SER A 142 -9.84 -8.32 -23.97
CA SER A 142 -11.25 -8.35 -23.53
C SER A 142 -11.43 -8.02 -22.03
N VAL A 143 -10.61 -7.11 -21.50
CA VAL A 143 -10.71 -6.62 -20.12
C VAL A 143 -11.63 -5.40 -20.07
N GLU A 144 -12.65 -5.46 -19.22
CA GLU A 144 -13.58 -4.37 -18.99
C GLU A 144 -13.11 -3.46 -17.85
N PHE A 145 -13.31 -2.15 -18.02
CA PHE A 145 -13.00 -1.15 -17.01
C PHE A 145 -14.26 -0.33 -16.70
N PRO A 146 -14.66 -0.20 -15.43
CA PRO A 146 -15.77 0.65 -15.02
C PRO A 146 -15.42 2.14 -15.21
N GLU A 147 -16.45 2.98 -15.33
CA GLU A 147 -16.32 4.43 -15.56
C GLU A 147 -15.33 5.12 -14.61
N MET A 148 -15.43 4.84 -13.30
CA MET A 148 -14.55 5.40 -12.28
C MET A 148 -13.05 5.12 -12.51
N LEU A 149 -12.70 4.01 -13.18
CA LEU A 149 -11.31 3.68 -13.51
C LEU A 149 -10.88 4.20 -14.90
N ALA A 150 -11.84 4.64 -15.71
CA ALA A 150 -11.60 5.17 -17.05
C ALA A 150 -11.46 6.71 -17.06
N GLU A 151 -12.04 7.40 -16.07
CA GLU A 151 -11.83 8.84 -15.78
C GLU A 151 -10.40 9.13 -15.30
#